data_AF-W1XUR7-F1
#
_entry.id   AF-W1XUR7-F1
#
_cell.length_a   1.000
_cell.length_b   1.000
_cell.length_c   1.000
_cell.angle_alpha   90.00
_cell.angle_beta   90.00
_cell.angle_gamma   90.00
#
_symmetry.space_group_name_H-M   'P 1'
#
loop_
_entity.id
_entity.type
_entity.pdbx_description
1 polymer ?
#
loop_
_entity_poly.entity_id
_entity_poly.type
_entity_poly.pdbx_seq_one_letter_code
_entity_poly.pdbx_strand_id
1 'polypeptide(L)' 'QGYRLSAYEAFYLATLGGAKSLGLDDLIGNFLPGKEADFVVMEPTATPLQQLRYDNSVSLVDKLFVMMTLGDDR' A
#
# COMPACT_ATOMS: atom_id res chain seq x y z
N GLN A 1 -25.24 1.51 -4.02
CA GLN A 1 -24.34 1.30 -5.17
C GLN A 1 -22.99 0.87 -4.62
N GLY A 2 -22.43 -0.25 -5.08
CA GLY A 2 -21.25 -0.88 -4.46
C GLY A 2 -19.97 -0.58 -5.22
N TYR A 3 -19.28 0.49 -4.83
CA TYR A 3 -17.93 0.77 -5.33
C TYR A 3 -16.96 -0.31 -4.85
N ARG A 4 -16.14 -0.84 -5.75
CA ARG A 4 -15.10 -1.82 -5.41
C ARG A 4 -13.74 -1.13 -5.45
N LEU A 5 -13.23 -0.78 -4.28
CA LEU A 5 -11.89 -0.22 -4.14
C LEU A 5 -10.85 -1.32 -4.43
N SER A 6 -10.07 -1.16 -5.50
CA SER A 6 -8.99 -2.09 -5.81
C SER A 6 -7.77 -1.86 -4.91
N ALA A 7 -6.92 -2.88 -4.72
CA ALA A 7 -5.71 -2.72 -3.92
C ALA A 7 -4.74 -1.68 -4.54
N TYR A 8 -4.61 -1.64 -5.87
CA TYR A 8 -3.79 -0.61 -6.51
C TYR A 8 -4.31 0.80 -6.26
N GLU A 9 -5.62 0.99 -6.32
CA GLU A 9 -6.24 2.28 -6.03
C GLU A 9 -6.06 2.66 -4.56
N ALA A 10 -6.25 1.73 -3.63
CA ALA A 10 -6.01 1.96 -2.20
C ALA A 10 -4.57 2.42 -1.92
N PHE A 11 -3.57 1.73 -2.49
CA PHE A 11 -2.17 2.12 -2.32
C PHE A 11 -1.80 3.41 -3.05
N TYR A 12 -2.42 3.71 -4.19
CA TYR A 12 -2.27 5.00 -4.85
C TYR A 12 -2.77 6.13 -3.94
N LEU A 13 -4.00 6.00 -3.41
CA LEU A 13 -4.58 6.98 -2.50
C LEU A 13 -3.74 7.16 -1.22
N ALA A 14 -3.18 6.08 -0.69
CA ALA A 14 -2.31 6.12 0.50
C ALA A 14 -0.92 6.74 0.25
N THR A 15 -0.51 6.95 -1.01
CA THR A 15 0.83 7.45 -1.37
C THR A 15 0.73 8.66 -2.30
N LEU A 16 0.94 8.48 -3.61
CA LEU A 16 0.98 9.56 -4.59
C LEU A 16 -0.36 10.30 -4.73
N GLY A 17 -1.49 9.60 -4.61
CA GLY A 17 -2.82 10.20 -4.63
C GLY A 17 -3.03 11.16 -3.46
N GLY A 18 -2.61 10.75 -2.26
CA GLY A 18 -2.59 11.61 -1.07
C GLY A 18 -1.68 12.83 -1.26
N ALA A 19 -0.44 12.62 -1.71
CA ALA A 19 0.50 13.71 -1.99
C ALA A 19 -0.06 14.73 -3.00
N LYS A 20 -0.73 14.27 -4.07
CA LYS A 20 -1.39 15.12 -5.06
C LYS A 20 -2.51 15.96 -4.47
N SER A 21 -3.33 15.37 -3.60
CA SER A 21 -4.43 16.11 -2.95
C SER A 21 -3.92 17.25 -2.04
N LEU A 22 -2.67 17.15 -1.58
CA LEU A 22 -2.00 18.15 -0.74
C LEU A 22 -1.08 19.09 -1.53
N GLY A 23 -0.89 18.89 -2.83
CA GLY A 23 0.07 19.65 -3.63
C GLY A 23 1.54 19.39 -3.25
N LEU A 24 1.84 18.21 -2.73
CA LEU A 24 3.19 17.79 -2.29
C LEU A 24 3.79 16.70 -3.19
N ASP A 25 3.17 16.36 -4.31
CA ASP A 25 3.61 15.27 -5.18
C ASP A 25 4.89 15.55 -5.96
N ASP A 26 5.38 16.79 -5.98
CA ASP A 26 6.73 17.13 -6.42
C ASP A 26 7.80 16.80 -5.37
N LEU A 27 7.41 16.65 -4.09
CA LEU A 27 8.32 16.40 -2.97
C LEU A 27 8.28 14.94 -2.49
N ILE A 28 7.09 14.35 -2.32
CA ILE A 28 6.91 13.02 -1.71
C ILE A 28 6.02 12.10 -2.56
N GLY A 29 5.76 10.88 -2.05
CA GLY A 29 4.73 9.97 -2.57
C GLY A 29 5.18 8.95 -3.61
N ASN A 30 6.45 8.97 -4.04
CA ASN A 30 7.07 7.91 -4.86
C ASN A 30 8.61 7.98 -4.81
N PHE A 31 9.28 7.05 -5.51
CA PHE A 31 10.74 6.89 -5.51
C PHE A 31 11.45 7.54 -6.71
N LEU A 32 10.87 8.57 -7.34
CA LEU A 32 11.58 9.28 -8.40
C LEU A 32 12.79 10.04 -7.86
N PRO A 33 13.91 10.13 -8.60
CA PRO A 33 15.05 10.95 -8.19
C PRO A 33 14.63 12.41 -7.95
N GLY A 34 15.15 13.02 -6.88
CA GLY A 34 14.83 14.40 -6.48
C GLY A 34 13.68 14.54 -5.48
N LYS A 35 12.93 13.47 -5.20
CA LYS A 35 11.97 13.41 -4.10
C LYS A 35 12.65 13.31 -2.74
N GLU A 36 11.97 13.77 -1.70
CA GLU A 36 12.34 13.53 -0.31
C GLU A 36 12.25 12.04 0.02
N ALA A 37 13.17 11.55 0.87
CA ALA A 37 13.36 10.13 1.13
C ALA A 37 12.41 9.60 2.23
N ASP A 38 11.11 9.84 2.06
CA ASP A 38 10.07 9.38 2.97
C ASP A 38 9.53 8.03 2.52
N PHE A 39 9.86 6.97 3.27
CA PHE A 39 9.42 5.62 2.96
C PHE A 39 9.19 4.77 4.20
N VAL A 40 8.38 3.73 4.03
CA VAL A 40 8.04 2.77 5.09
C VAL A 40 8.48 1.39 4.65
N VAL A 41 9.23 0.72 5.53
CA VAL A 41 9.52 -0.72 5.39
C VAL A 41 8.36 -1.49 6.01
N MET A 42 7.77 -2.40 5.25
CA MET A 42 6.63 -3.20 5.70
C MET A 42 7.04 -4.66 5.87
N GLU A 43 6.55 -5.28 6.94
CA GLU A 43 6.63 -6.71 7.17
C GLU A 43 5.29 -7.35 6.76
N PRO A 44 5.20 -8.05 5.60
CA PRO A 44 3.93 -8.58 5.11
C PRO A 44 3.46 -9.84 5.83
N THR A 45 4.27 -10.32 6.77
CA THR A 45 4.09 -11.58 7.47
C THR A 45 4.14 -11.42 9.00
N ALA A 46 3.72 -10.25 9.48
CA ALA A 46 3.80 -9.88 10.91
C ALA A 46 2.91 -10.73 11.84
N THR A 47 1.85 -11.35 11.31
CA THR A 47 0.98 -12.28 12.06
C THR A 47 0.87 -13.63 11.36
N PRO A 48 0.56 -14.73 12.08
CA PRO A 48 0.37 -16.05 11.46
C PRO A 48 -0.70 -16.06 10.36
N LEU A 49 -1.77 -15.26 10.50
CA LEU A 49 -2.81 -15.15 9.48
C LEU A 49 -2.32 -14.41 8.23
N GLN A 50 -1.55 -13.33 8.40
CA GLN A 50 -0.92 -12.63 7.29
C GLN A 50 0.08 -13.53 6.57
N GLN A 51 0.94 -14.27 7.28
CA GLN A 51 1.86 -15.26 6.71
C GLN A 51 1.11 -16.29 5.86
N LEU A 52 0.08 -16.92 6.43
CA LEU A 52 -0.72 -17.92 5.70
C LEU A 52 -1.32 -17.35 4.41
N ARG A 53 -1.88 -16.13 4.46
CA ARG A 53 -2.50 -15.49 3.29
C ARG A 53 -1.46 -15.04 2.26
N TYR A 54 -0.32 -14.55 2.73
CA TYR A 54 0.79 -14.12 1.89
C TYR A 54 1.40 -15.31 1.12
N ASP A 55 1.61 -16.45 1.79
CA ASP A 55 2.15 -17.67 1.16
C ASP A 55 1.24 -18.24 0.06
N ASN A 56 -0.06 -18.01 0.17
CA ASN A 56 -1.05 -18.42 -0.82
C ASN A 56 -1.34 -17.36 -1.90
N SER A 57 -0.65 -16.20 -1.87
CA SER A 57 -0.85 -15.11 -2.83
C SER A 57 0.03 -15.30 -4.07
N VAL A 58 -0.58 -15.28 -5.26
CA VAL A 58 0.13 -15.51 -6.53
C VAL A 58 0.62 -14.20 -7.14
N SER A 59 -0.22 -13.15 -7.07
CA SER A 59 0.06 -11.88 -7.71
C SER A 59 0.42 -10.77 -6.71
N LEU A 60 1.01 -9.69 -7.21
CA LEU A 60 1.24 -8.50 -6.39
C LEU A 60 -0.07 -7.90 -5.86
N VAL A 61 -1.13 -7.89 -6.66
CA VAL A 61 -2.43 -7.36 -6.23
C VAL A 61 -3.01 -8.18 -5.07
N ASP A 62 -2.83 -9.51 -5.06
CA ASP A 62 -3.25 -10.37 -3.95
C ASP A 62 -2.48 -10.02 -2.67
N LYS A 63 -1.15 -9.85 -2.78
CA LYS A 63 -0.29 -9.47 -1.65
C LYS A 63 -0.67 -8.10 -1.08
N LEU A 64 -0.89 -7.11 -1.94
CA LEU A 64 -1.35 -5.78 -1.53
C LEU A 64 -2.75 -5.83 -0.92
N PHE A 65 -3.63 -6.70 -1.43
CA PHE A 65 -4.96 -6.91 -0.87
C PHE A 65 -4.88 -7.48 0.57
N VAL A 66 -4.01 -8.46 0.81
CA VAL A 66 -3.73 -8.98 2.17
C VAL A 66 -3.26 -7.85 3.08
N MET A 67 -2.32 -7.02 2.62
CA MET A 67 -1.80 -5.90 3.41
C MET A 67 -2.85 -4.85 3.76
N MET A 68 -3.68 -4.42 2.80
CA MET A 68 -4.71 -3.40 3.07
C MET A 68 -5.85 -3.91 3.96
N THR A 69 -6.09 -5.23 3.98
CA THR A 69 -7.22 -5.82 4.73
C THR A 69 -6.83 -6.30 6.12
N LEU A 70 -5.59 -6.75 6.31
CA LEU A 70 -5.10 -7.31 7.57
C LEU A 70 -4.01 -6.47 8.23
N GLY A 71 -3.62 -5.32 7.64
CA GLY A 71 -2.51 -4.50 8.12
C GLY A 71 -2.80 -3.68 9.38
N ASP A 72 -4.07 -3.57 9.76
CA ASP A 72 -4.64 -2.69 10.80
C ASP A 72 -4.71 -3.32 12.20
N ASP A 73 -4.39 -4.61 12.37
CA ASP A 73 -4.40 -5.29 13.68
C ASP A 73 -3.20 -4.90 14.59
N ARG A 74 -2.67 -3.67 14.46
CA ARG A 74 -1.49 -3.18 15.22
C ARG A 74 -1.80 -1.93 16.04
#